data_AF-J2HK46-F1
#
_entry.id   AF-J2HK46-F1
#
_cell.length_a   1.000
_cell.length_b   1.000
_cell.length_c   1.000
_cell.angle_alpha   90.00
_cell.angle_beta   90.00
_cell.angle_gamma   90.00
#
_symmetry.space_group_name_H-M   'P 1'
#
loop_
_entity.id
_entity.type
_entity.pdbx_description
1 polymer ?
#
loop_
_entity_poly.entity_id
_entity_poly.type
_entity_poly.pdbx_seq_one_letter_code
_entity_poly.pdbx_strand_id
1 'polypeptide(L)' 'MFGPMPRIASVLLPMPLPEAFDYAEPEGLGLAVGDHVTVPLGPRVIRGVVTALRDGTGGNRP' A
#
# COMPACT_ATOMS: atom_id res chain seq x y z
N MET A 1 6.46 5.57 24.83
CA MET A 1 5.17 5.15 24.25
C MET A 1 5.44 4.80 22.80
N PHE A 2 5.46 3.52 22.42
CA PHE A 2 5.64 3.14 21.02
C PHE A 2 4.28 3.33 20.35
N GLY A 3 4.19 4.28 19.40
CA GLY A 3 3.01 4.39 18.55
C GLY A 3 2.78 3.09 17.77
N PRO A 4 1.58 2.84 17.25
CA PRO A 4 1.32 1.66 16.42
C PRO A 4 2.35 1.61 15.29
N MET A 5 2.90 0.41 15.03
CA MET A 5 3.84 0.24 13.94
C MET A 5 3.13 0.62 12.62
N PRO A 6 3.76 1.40 11.73
CA PRO A 6 3.13 1.76 10.47
C PRO A 6 2.80 0.47 9.70
N ARG A 7 1.56 0.39 9.19
CA ARG A 7 1.14 -0.74 8.36
C ARG A 7 1.47 -0.43 6.91
N ILE A 8 1.94 -1.44 6.19
CA ILE A 8 2.24 -1.37 4.76
C ILE A 8 1.18 -2.15 4.00
N ALA A 9 0.55 -1.50 3.03
CA ALA A 9 -0.35 -2.10 2.08
C ALA A 9 0.38 -2.36 0.77
N SER A 10 0.38 -3.61 0.31
CA SER A 10 0.77 -3.96 -1.05
C SER A 10 -0.44 -3.79 -1.95
N VAL A 11 -0.33 -2.94 -2.97
CA VAL A 11 -1.41 -2.55 -3.87
C VAL A 11 -1.08 -3.00 -5.29
N LEU A 12 -1.92 -3.87 -5.84
CA LEU A 12 -1.83 -4.27 -7.25
C LEU A 12 -2.44 -3.18 -8.12
N LEU A 13 -1.65 -2.70 -9.08
CA LEU A 13 -2.04 -1.67 -10.03
C LEU A 13 -2.34 -2.29 -11.40
N PRO A 14 -3.25 -1.71 -12.20
CA PRO A 14 -3.58 -2.18 -13.54
C PRO A 14 -2.49 -1.81 -14.55
N MET A 15 -1.28 -2.35 -14.35
CA MET A 15 -0.09 -2.12 -15.17
C MET A 15 0.54 -3.46 -15.51
N PRO A 16 1.32 -3.57 -16.61
CA PRO A 16 1.97 -4.81 -17.02
C PRO A 16 3.22 -5.08 -16.17
N LEU A 17 3.04 -5.14 -14.85
CA LEU A 17 4.07 -5.48 -13.87
C LEU A 17 3.61 -6.69 -13.07
N PRO A 18 4.51 -7.64 -12.77
CA PRO A 18 4.14 -8.86 -12.06
C PRO A 18 3.92 -8.65 -10.55
N GLU A 19 4.35 -7.50 -10.01
CA GLU A 19 4.40 -7.24 -8.57
C GLU A 19 3.52 -6.05 -8.16
N ALA A 20 3.03 -6.09 -6.92
CA ALA A 20 2.31 -5.01 -6.27
C ALA A 20 3.29 -3.95 -5.73
N PHE A 21 2.77 -2.74 -5.51
CA PHE A 21 3.53 -1.61 -4.95
C PHE A 21 3.21 -1.42 -3.47
N ASP A 22 4.22 -1.13 -2.66
CA ASP A 22 4.07 -0.96 -1.23
C ASP A 22 3.81 0.51 -0.87
N TYR A 23 2.78 0.74 -0.05
CA TYR A 23 2.39 2.05 0.45
C TYR A 23 2.24 2.01 1.97
N ALA A 24 2.63 3.08 2.65
CA ALA A 24 2.28 3.26 4.05
C ALA A 24 0.78 3.52 4.18
N GLU A 25 0.12 2.76 5.04
CA GLU A 25 -1.27 3.01 5.42
C GLU A 25 -1.33 4.27 6.30
N PRO A 26 -2.15 5.26 5.92
CA PRO A 26 -2.45 6.38 6.79
C PRO A 26 -3.07 5.91 8.11
N GLU A 27 -2.69 6.54 9.22
CA GLU A 27 -3.24 6.20 10.52
C GLU A 27 -4.78 6.31 10.52
N GLY A 28 -5.45 5.27 10.99
CA GLY A 28 -6.91 5.23 11.09
C GLY A 28 -7.67 4.87 9.80
N LEU A 29 -6.99 4.56 8.69
CA LEU A 29 -7.68 4.17 7.45
C LEU A 29 -8.34 2.78 7.55
N GLY A 30 -7.71 1.83 8.26
CA GLY A 30 -8.28 0.51 8.54
C GLY A 30 -8.41 -0.38 7.31
N LEU A 31 -7.43 -0.35 6.41
CA LEU A 31 -7.46 -1.10 5.15
C LEU A 31 -7.58 -2.61 5.37
N ALA A 32 -8.26 -3.26 4.43
CA ALA A 32 -8.36 -4.71 4.30
C ALA A 32 -7.90 -5.19 2.91
N VAL A 33 -7.51 -6.46 2.81
CA VAL A 33 -7.24 -7.10 1.51
C VAL A 33 -8.52 -7.14 0.68
N GLY A 34 -8.41 -6.76 -0.59
CA GLY A 34 -9.54 -6.60 -1.51
C GLY A 34 -10.06 -5.18 -1.61
N ASP A 35 -9.65 -4.27 -0.72
CA ASP A 35 -10.08 -2.87 -0.79
C ASP A 35 -9.57 -2.21 -2.06
N HIS A 36 -10.47 -1.46 -2.70
CA HIS A 36 -10.12 -0.59 -3.80
C HIS A 36 -9.58 0.73 -3.25
N VAL A 37 -8.35 1.04 -3.63
CA VAL A 37 -7.65 2.23 -3.17
C VAL A 37 -7.21 3.10 -4.33
N THR A 38 -6.95 4.36 -4.02
CA THR A 38 -6.42 5.34 -4.97
C THR A 38 -5.06 5.80 -4.43
N VAL A 39 -3.99 5.50 -5.16
CA VAL A 39 -2.61 5.66 -4.68
C VAL A 39 -1.78 6.55 -5.61
N PRO A 40 -0.80 7.29 -5.09
CA PRO A 40 0.10 8.08 -5.91
C PRO A 40 1.07 7.17 -6.67
N LEU A 41 1.35 7.52 -7.93
CA LEU A 41 2.38 6.90 -8.75
C LEU A 41 3.07 8.01 -9.56
N GLY A 42 4.20 8.52 -9.04
CA GLY A 42 4.83 9.72 -9.60
C GLY A 42 3.84 10.91 -9.59
N PRO A 43 3.61 11.60 -10.73
CA PRO A 43 2.74 12.77 -10.79
C PRO A 43 1.24 12.45 -10.87
N ARG A 44 0.87 11.17 -11.02
CA ARG A 44 -0.52 10.72 -11.21
C ARG A 44 -1.04 10.00 -9.98
N VAL A 45 -2.35 9.85 -9.92
CA VAL A 45 -3.04 9.02 -8.93
C VAL A 45 -3.83 7.95 -9.67
N ILE A 46 -3.69 6.70 -9.25
CA ILE A 46 -4.24 5.53 -9.96
C ILE A 46 -5.01 4.64 -9.01
N ARG A 47 -6.03 3.96 -9.51
CA ARG A 47 -6.78 2.95 -8.75
C ARG A 47 -6.03 1.62 -8.72
N GLY A 48 -6.08 0.96 -7.58
CA GLY A 48 -5.54 -0.38 -7.37
C GLY A 48 -6.34 -1.15 -6.34
N VAL A 49 -5.89 -2.37 -6.05
CA VAL A 49 -6.51 -3.26 -5.06
C VAL A 49 -5.46 -3.67 -4.04
N VAL A 50 -5.79 -3.60 -2.76
CA VAL A 50 -4.92 -4.10 -1.68
C VAL A 50 -4.85 -5.62 -1.78
N THR A 51 -3.65 -6.18 -1.91
CA THR A 51 -3.43 -7.63 -2.01
C THR A 51 -2.76 -8.21 -0.75
N ALA A 52 -2.06 -7.38 0.03
CA ALA A 52 -1.47 -7.80 1.30
C ALA A 52 -1.33 -6.61 2.27
N LEU A 53 -1.29 -6.92 3.56
CA LEU A 53 -1.04 -5.97 4.65
C LEU A 53 0.02 -6.56 5.58
N ARG A 54 0.97 -5.73 6.02
CA ARG A 54 2.04 -6.15 6.95
C ARG A 54 2.45 -5.00 7.85
N ASP A 55 2.91 -5.31 9.06
CA ASP A 55 3.54 -4.32 9.93
C ASP A 55 4.98 -4.06 9.46
N GLY A 56 5.39 -2.79 9.34
CA GLY A 56 6.76 -2.45 8.97
C GLY A 56 6.96 -1.02 8.47
N THR A 57 8.21 -0.58 8.37
CA THR A 57 8.54 0.68 7.72
C THR A 57 8.56 0.45 6.20
N GLY A 58 7.92 1.33 5.40
CA GLY A 58 7.90 1.21 3.94
C GLY A 58 9.33 1.11 3.40
N GLY A 59 9.70 -0.08 2.93
CA GLY A 59 11.03 -0.38 2.44
C GLY A 59 10.98 -0.56 0.94
N ASN A 60 11.80 0.20 0.21
CA ASN A 60 12.04 -0.09 -1.20
C ASN A 60 12.66 -1.49 -1.30
N ARG A 61 12.00 -2.42 -2.00
CA ARG A 61 12.60 -3.73 -2.30
C ARG A 61 13.81 -3.47 -3.21
N PRO A 62 15.02 -3.98 -2.88
CA PRO A 62 16.20 -3.82 -3.72
C PRO A 62 16.05 -4.54 -5.07
#